data_AF-A0AAX3PQ77-F1
#
_entry.id   AF-A0AAX3PQ77-F1
#
_cell.length_a   1.000
_cell.length_b   1.000
_cell.length_c   1.000
_cell.angle_alpha   90.00
_cell.angle_beta   90.00
_cell.angle_gamma   90.00
#
_symmetry.space_group_name_H-M   'P 1'
#
loop_
_entity.id
_entity.type
_entity.pdbx_description
1 polymer ?
#
loop_
_entity_poly.entity_id
_entity_poly.type
_entity_poly.pdbx_seq_one_letter_code
_entity_poly.pdbx_strand_id
1 'polypeptide(L)'
;MKRNIFLVPILIFLTSCYPIYKTQKPQVTVTVLNEQGVAIPDVKVVLVTAVHPAKIDDQYDEKFTNKLGIVNFKKQAEWKVESLMIHGGASLRLECMPCKRWLFNPKIY
;
A
#
# COMPACT_ATOMS: atom_id res chain seq x y z
N MET A 1 -1.93 20.03 -50.91
CA MET A 1 -1.35 19.10 -49.91
C MET A 1 -1.23 19.80 -48.55
N LYS A 2 -2.30 19.91 -47.75
CA LYS A 2 -2.26 20.50 -46.38
C LYS A 2 -3.31 19.91 -45.42
N ARG A 3 -3.79 18.67 -45.68
CA ARG A 3 -4.92 18.08 -44.93
C ARG A 3 -4.49 17.27 -43.67
N ASN A 4 -3.19 17.02 -43.48
CA ASN A 4 -2.70 16.19 -42.37
C ASN A 4 -2.16 16.97 -41.16
N ILE A 5 -2.13 18.31 -41.19
CA ILE A 5 -1.57 19.10 -40.07
C ILE A 5 -2.44 19.00 -38.80
N PHE A 6 -3.74 18.74 -38.95
CA PHE A 6 -4.67 18.60 -37.81
C PHE A 6 -4.61 17.21 -37.13
N LEU A 7 -3.98 16.20 -37.73
CA LEU A 7 -3.89 14.86 -37.13
C LEU A 7 -2.80 14.74 -36.05
N VAL A 8 -1.74 15.56 -36.14
CA VAL A 8 -0.60 15.53 -35.22
C VAL A 8 -0.96 15.92 -33.78
N PRO A 9 -1.69 17.02 -33.50
CA PRO A 9 -2.02 17.37 -32.11
C PRO A 9 -2.97 16.35 -31.45
N ILE A 10 -3.89 15.75 -32.22
CA ILE A 10 -4.86 14.76 -31.70
C ILE A 10 -4.13 13.50 -31.21
N LEU A 11 -3.09 13.06 -31.92
CA LEU A 11 -2.27 11.90 -31.51
C LEU A 11 -1.49 12.15 -30.21
N ILE A 12 -1.07 13.38 -29.93
CA ILE A 12 -0.34 13.72 -28.69
C ILE A 12 -1.28 13.73 -27.47
N PHE A 13 -2.53 14.16 -27.64
CA PHE A 13 -3.52 14.13 -26.55
C PHE A 13 -3.96 12.70 -26.17
N LEU A 14 -3.89 11.75 -27.12
CA LEU A 14 -4.21 10.34 -26.88
C LEU A 14 -3.10 9.56 -26.14
N THR A 15 -1.88 10.08 -26.08
CA THR A 15 -0.73 9.45 -25.39
C THR A 15 -0.44 10.08 -24.04
N SER A 16 -1.46 10.49 -23.29
CA SER A 16 -1.29 11.17 -22.00
C SER A 16 -0.90 10.19 -20.89
N CYS A 17 0.37 9.77 -20.90
CA CYS A 17 1.08 9.29 -19.74
C CYS A 17 1.37 10.49 -18.85
N TYR A 18 0.64 10.64 -17.74
CA TYR A 18 0.86 11.75 -16.81
C TYR A 18 1.48 11.23 -15.50
N PRO A 19 2.45 11.97 -14.93
CA PRO A 19 2.96 11.65 -13.61
C PRO A 19 1.90 11.97 -12.56
N ILE A 20 1.60 10.99 -11.72
CA ILE A 20 0.75 11.15 -10.54
C ILE A 20 1.54 10.75 -9.30
N TYR A 21 1.43 11.56 -8.25
CA TYR A 21 2.00 11.23 -6.95
C TYR A 21 1.02 10.34 -6.20
N LYS A 22 1.35 9.05 -6.04
CA LYS A 22 0.44 8.05 -5.48
C LYS A 22 0.97 7.50 -4.18
N THR A 23 0.09 7.47 -3.17
CA THR A 23 0.37 6.77 -1.91
C THR A 23 0.16 5.27 -2.14
N GLN A 24 1.21 4.48 -1.96
CA GLN A 24 1.15 3.02 -2.09
C GLN A 24 0.74 2.35 -0.78
N LYS A 25 1.29 2.85 0.32
CA LYS A 25 1.03 2.36 1.67
C LYS A 25 0.77 3.58 2.57
N PRO A 26 -0.39 3.67 3.23
CA PRO A 26 -0.63 4.69 4.22
C PRO A 26 0.26 4.45 5.43
N GLN A 27 0.32 5.44 6.32
CA GLN A 27 0.92 5.22 7.62
C GLN A 27 -0.03 4.34 8.46
N VAL A 28 0.51 3.25 9.03
CA VAL A 28 -0.28 2.33 9.87
C VAL A 28 0.42 2.13 11.20
N THR A 29 -0.31 2.39 12.28
CA THR A 29 0.13 2.04 13.64
C THR A 29 -0.70 0.87 14.14
N VAL A 30 -0.02 -0.18 14.58
CA VAL A 30 -0.63 -1.41 15.11
C VAL A 30 -0.19 -1.57 16.56
N THR A 31 -1.15 -1.79 17.45
CA THR A 31 -0.89 -2.22 18.82
C THR A 31 -1.34 -3.66 18.98
N VAL A 32 -0.45 -4.52 19.46
CA VAL A 32 -0.73 -5.94 19.72
C VAL A 32 -0.99 -6.13 21.21
N LEU A 33 -2.20 -6.58 21.53
CA LEU A 33 -2.67 -6.81 22.88
C LEU A 33 -3.09 -8.28 23.06
N ASN A 34 -2.92 -8.80 24.28
CA ASN A 34 -3.48 -10.09 24.68
C ASN A 34 -4.99 -10.00 24.96
N GLU A 35 -5.60 -11.14 25.30
CA GLU A 35 -7.03 -11.23 25.63
C GLU A 35 -7.43 -10.37 26.84
N GLN A 36 -6.47 -10.05 27.72
CA GLN A 36 -6.65 -9.20 28.89
C GLN A 36 -6.35 -7.71 28.60
N GLY A 37 -6.03 -7.35 27.34
CA GLY A 37 -5.71 -5.97 26.95
C GLY A 37 -4.26 -5.54 27.27
N VAL A 38 -3.38 -6.47 27.63
CA VAL A 38 -1.97 -6.20 27.95
C VAL A 38 -1.13 -6.24 26.67
N ALA A 39 -0.25 -5.25 26.51
CA ALA A 39 0.65 -5.14 25.38
C ALA A 39 1.69 -6.27 25.33
N ILE A 40 1.98 -6.75 24.12
CA ILE A 40 2.91 -7.88 23.91
C ILE A 40 4.13 -7.41 23.11
N PRO A 41 5.33 -7.42 23.71
CA PRO A 41 6.57 -7.09 23.01
C PRO A 41 7.06 -8.23 22.13
N ASP A 42 7.96 -7.90 21.20
CA ASP A 42 8.69 -8.86 20.34
C ASP A 42 7.79 -9.77 19.48
N VAL A 43 6.57 -9.31 19.18
CA VAL A 43 5.65 -9.98 18.24
C VAL A 43 5.95 -9.53 16.83
N LYS A 44 6.10 -10.48 15.92
CA LYS A 44 6.24 -10.18 14.50
C LYS A 44 4.89 -9.78 13.92
N VAL A 45 4.85 -8.59 13.31
CA VAL A 45 3.74 -8.05 12.53
C VAL A 45 4.22 -7.88 11.09
N VAL A 46 3.45 -8.40 10.15
CA VAL A 46 3.72 -8.36 8.72
C VAL A 46 2.62 -7.56 8.03
N LEU A 47 3.00 -6.50 7.33
CA LEU A 47 2.11 -5.75 6.44
C LEU A 47 2.26 -6.29 5.02
N VAL A 48 1.21 -6.94 4.52
CA VAL A 48 1.13 -7.51 3.17
C VAL A 48 0.40 -6.52 2.27
N THR A 49 1.02 -6.16 1.16
CA THR A 49 0.44 -5.30 0.12
C THR A 49 0.20 -6.12 -1.14
N ALA A 50 -1.06 -6.27 -1.51
CA ALA A 50 -1.48 -6.99 -2.72
C ALA A 50 -2.05 -5.99 -3.73
N VAL A 51 -1.64 -6.08 -5.00
CA VAL A 51 -2.12 -5.21 -6.08
C VAL A 51 -3.03 -6.00 -7.01
N HIS A 52 -4.16 -5.43 -7.40
CA HIS A 52 -5.13 -6.03 -8.33
C HIS A 52 -5.50 -5.01 -9.41
N PRO A 53 -5.77 -5.37 -10.67
CA PRO A 53 -5.80 -6.73 -11.23
C PRO A 53 -4.42 -7.26 -11.68
N ALA A 54 -3.38 -6.42 -11.65
CA ALA A 54 -2.03 -6.84 -11.99
C ALA A 54 -1.51 -7.81 -10.92
N LYS A 55 -1.31 -9.10 -11.28
CA LYS A 55 -0.56 -10.05 -10.46
C LYS A 55 0.91 -9.64 -10.43
N ILE A 56 1.24 -8.73 -9.52
CA ILE A 56 2.59 -8.47 -9.06
C ILE A 56 2.75 -9.27 -7.77
N ASP A 57 3.97 -9.72 -7.48
CA ASP A 57 4.27 -10.37 -6.20
C ASP A 57 3.86 -9.49 -5.02
N ASP A 58 3.23 -10.12 -4.02
CA ASP A 58 2.86 -9.45 -2.80
C ASP A 58 4.11 -8.87 -2.12
N GLN A 59 3.98 -7.64 -1.62
CA GLN A 59 5.06 -7.02 -0.86
C GLN A 59 4.83 -7.20 0.63
N TYR A 60 5.87 -7.67 1.33
CA TYR A 60 5.85 -7.94 2.76
C TYR A 60 6.78 -6.94 3.49
N ASP A 61 6.25 -6.23 4.49
CA ASP A 61 7.04 -5.42 5.43
C ASP A 61 6.92 -6.05 6.82
N GLU A 62 8.02 -6.61 7.34
CA GLU A 62 8.07 -7.28 8.64
C GLU A 62 8.66 -6.37 9.72
N LYS A 63 7.96 -6.26 10.85
CA LYS A 63 8.45 -5.53 12.04
C LYS A 63 8.09 -6.25 13.31
N PHE A 64 8.88 -6.01 14.36
CA PHE A 64 8.61 -6.52 15.69
C PHE A 64 8.03 -5.42 16.58
N THR A 65 7.07 -5.79 17.44
CA THR A 65 6.51 -4.85 18.43
C THR A 65 7.56 -4.43 19.44
N ASN A 66 7.53 -3.15 19.82
CA ASN A 66 8.37 -2.63 20.89
C ASN A 66 7.85 -3.06 22.28
N LYS A 67 8.51 -2.58 23.35
CA LYS A 67 8.10 -2.82 24.75
C LYS A 67 6.66 -2.41 25.09
N LEU A 68 6.04 -1.55 24.27
CA LEU A 68 4.65 -1.10 24.42
C LEU A 68 3.68 -1.90 23.54
N GLY A 69 4.14 -2.96 22.86
CA GLY A 69 3.33 -3.74 21.93
C GLY A 69 3.02 -3.03 20.62
N ILE A 70 3.75 -1.97 20.26
CA ILE A 70 3.43 -1.11 19.12
C ILE A 70 4.39 -1.37 17.94
N VAL A 71 3.83 -1.45 16.74
CA VAL A 71 4.54 -1.39 15.45
C VAL A 71 4.05 -0.18 14.65
N ASN A 72 4.99 0.52 14.01
CA ASN A 72 4.71 1.63 13.09
C ASN A 72 5.22 1.30 11.68
N PHE A 73 4.30 1.24 10.72
CA PHE A 73 4.59 1.19 9.29
C PHE A 73 4.56 2.61 8.72
N LYS A 74 5.66 3.01 8.06
CA LYS A 74 5.80 4.36 7.51
C LYS A 74 4.99 4.48 6.22
N LYS A 75 4.46 5.68 5.96
CA LYS A 75 3.86 5.99 4.67
C LYS A 75 4.88 5.79 3.54
N GLN A 76 4.45 5.15 2.47
CA GLN A 76 5.21 5.02 1.23
C GLN A 76 4.42 5.65 0.09
N ALA A 77 5.00 6.66 -0.55
CA ALA A 77 4.41 7.36 -1.69
C ALA A 77 5.51 7.64 -2.72
N GLU A 78 5.18 7.44 -4.00
CA GLU A 78 6.11 7.65 -5.10
C GLU A 78 5.42 8.23 -6.31
N TRP A 79 6.22 8.88 -7.16
CA TRP A 79 5.78 9.33 -8.48
C TRP A 79 5.64 8.13 -9.39
N LYS A 80 4.46 7.96 -9.99
CA LYS A 80 4.22 6.95 -11.03
C LYS A 80 3.71 7.62 -12.28
N VAL A 81 4.15 7.10 -13.42
CA VAL A 81 3.52 7.41 -14.70
C VAL A 81 2.38 6.41 -14.88
N GLU A 82 1.16 6.90 -14.92
CA GLU A 82 -0.01 6.07 -15.24
C GLU A 82 -0.45 6.40 -16.67
N SER A 83 -0.73 5.35 -17.45
CA SER A 83 -1.47 5.48 -18.70
C SER A 83 -2.93 5.15 -18.40
N LEU A 84 -3.88 5.74 -19.12
CA LEU A 84 -5.34 5.57 -18.94
C LEU A 84 -5.88 4.13 -19.08
N MET A 85 -5.03 3.12 -19.09
CA MET A 85 -5.36 1.71 -19.32
C MET A 85 -5.26 0.92 -18.00
N ILE A 86 -6.44 0.50 -17.49
CA ILE A 86 -6.68 -0.38 -16.34
C ILE A 86 -6.36 0.24 -14.96
N HIS A 87 -7.41 0.72 -14.27
CA HIS A 87 -7.30 1.14 -12.88
C HIS A 87 -7.15 -0.07 -11.96
N GLY A 88 -5.94 -0.30 -11.47
CA GLY A 88 -5.68 -1.24 -10.39
C GLY A 88 -5.79 -0.61 -8.99
N GLY A 89 -6.30 -1.37 -8.02
CA GLY A 89 -6.36 -1.02 -6.61
C GLY A 89 -5.36 -1.83 -5.79
N ALA A 90 -4.83 -1.22 -4.72
CA ALA A 90 -4.00 -1.91 -3.73
C ALA A 90 -4.84 -2.28 -2.50
N SER A 91 -4.67 -3.51 -2.02
CA SER A 91 -5.25 -4.02 -0.77
C SER A 91 -4.14 -4.25 0.25
N LEU A 92 -4.42 -3.95 1.52
CA LEU A 92 -3.49 -4.08 2.62
C LEU A 92 -4.04 -5.08 3.62
N ARG A 93 -3.20 -6.02 4.06
CA ARG A 93 -3.52 -7.02 5.09
C ARG A 93 -2.43 -7.03 6.15
N LEU A 94 -2.83 -7.15 7.41
CA LEU A 94 -1.92 -7.31 8.54
C LEU A 94 -1.96 -8.76 9.03
N GLU A 95 -0.78 -9.34 9.26
CA GLU A 95 -0.62 -10.70 9.78
C GLU A 95 0.34 -10.69 10.98
N CYS A 96 0.06 -11.49 12.02
CA CYS A 96 0.91 -11.60 13.21
C CYS A 96 1.32 -13.05 13.47
N MET A 97 2.57 -13.28 13.86
CA MET A 97 3.11 -14.60 14.18
C MET A 97 3.83 -14.61 15.55
N PRO A 98 3.69 -15.66 16.40
CA PRO A 98 2.85 -16.85 16.24
C PRO A 98 1.39 -16.63 16.67
N CYS A 99 0.47 -17.29 15.97
CA CYS A 99 -0.98 -17.10 16.03
C CYS A 99 -1.56 -17.58 17.39
N LYS A 100 -1.69 -16.67 18.35
CA LYS A 100 -2.80 -16.69 19.31
C LYS A 100 -3.70 -15.50 18.97
N ARG A 101 -4.99 -15.60 19.27
CA ARG A 101 -6.03 -14.68 18.83
C ARG A 101 -5.80 -13.28 19.43
N TRP A 102 -5.05 -12.42 18.74
CA TRP A 102 -4.76 -11.05 19.17
C TRP A 102 -5.81 -10.07 18.66
N LEU A 103 -6.22 -9.11 19.49
CA LEU A 103 -7.15 -8.06 19.11
C LEU A 103 -6.40 -6.97 18.32
N PHE A 104 -6.81 -6.75 17.07
CA PHE A 104 -6.23 -5.73 16.20
C PHE A 104 -7.04 -4.43 16.29
N ASN A 105 -6.38 -3.32 16.60
CA ASN A 105 -6.95 -1.98 16.47
C ASN A 105 -6.06 -1.09 15.58
N PRO A 106 -6.11 -1.25 14.25
CA PRO A 106 -5.28 -0.48 13.33
C PRO A 106 -5.79 0.97 13.26
N LYS A 107 -4.91 1.93 13.55
CA LYS A 107 -5.15 3.34 13.22
C LYS A 107 -4.51 3.65 11.88
N ILE A 108 -5.35 3.97 10.90
CA ILE A 108 -4.95 4.45 9.57
C ILE A 108 -5.15 5.97 9.57
N TYR A 109 -4.08 6.70 9.28
CA TYR A 109 -4.07 8.17 9.18
C TYR A 109 -3.92 8.62 7.73
#